data_AF-A0A1X7VJQ2-F1
#
_entry.id   AF-A0A1X7VJQ2-F1
#
_cell.length_a   1.000
_cell.length_b   1.000
_cell.length_c   1.000
_cell.angle_alpha   90.00
_cell.angle_beta   90.00
_cell.angle_gamma   90.00
#
_symmetry.space_group_name_H-M   'P 1'
#
loop_
_entity.id
_entity.type
_entity.pdbx_description
1 polymer ?
#
loop_
_entity_poly.entity_id
_entity_poly.type
_entity_poly.pdbx_seq_one_letter_code
_entity_poly.pdbx_strand_id
1 'polypeptide(L)'
;MDAIMAFMSGVDVFLSLPTGYGKSMIYAMLPMAFDLYKEQQGSIVICISPLISLMIDQRSKFQAMGIVTEFVGEDQCDSSAMRRVLAGEVQLVYKLVATIVDEAHCVKTWGDSFRAAYAHLGDTRSLLPSNVKVMALTATATHSTYCTICNSLMSKDPVLIGCLPNRHNITYEVKPLLDMNSFCGSVAEEVKM
;
A
#
# COMPACT_ATOMS: atom_id res chain seq x y z
N MET A 1 9.55 8.72 9.22
CA MET A 1 8.92 9.38 10.38
C MET A 1 7.98 10.48 9.91
N ASP A 2 8.44 11.34 9.00
CA ASP A 2 7.69 12.46 8.42
C ASP A 2 6.30 12.08 7.90
N ALA A 3 6.17 10.92 7.22
CA ALA A 3 4.89 10.44 6.71
C ALA A 3 3.86 10.16 7.81
N ILE A 4 4.27 9.52 8.90
CA ILE A 4 3.40 9.21 10.03
C ILE A 4 3.02 10.51 10.74
N MET A 5 3.99 11.40 10.97
CA MET A 5 3.76 12.68 11.64
C MET A 5 2.80 13.58 10.84
N ALA A 6 3.03 13.70 9.52
CA ALA A 6 2.13 14.42 8.63
C ALA A 6 0.73 13.82 8.68
N PHE A 7 0.60 12.50 8.57
CA PHE A 7 -0.71 11.84 8.59
C PHE A 7 -1.44 12.02 9.93
N MET A 8 -0.72 11.92 11.05
CA MET A 8 -1.26 12.14 12.39
C MET A 8 -1.73 13.59 12.64
N SER A 9 -1.20 14.56 11.89
CA SER A 9 -1.67 15.95 11.92
C SER A 9 -3.06 16.15 11.29
N GLY A 10 -3.64 15.09 10.70
CA GLY A 10 -4.99 15.12 10.16
C GLY A 10 -5.07 15.57 8.70
N VAL A 11 -4.00 15.40 7.93
CA VAL A 11 -3.98 15.67 6.48
C VAL A 11 -3.82 14.38 5.69
N ASP A 12 -4.33 14.39 4.45
CA ASP A 12 -4.08 13.30 3.52
C ASP A 12 -2.61 13.32 3.07
N VAL A 13 -2.04 12.14 2.83
CA VAL A 13 -0.61 12.00 2.51
C VAL A 13 -0.43 11.17 1.24
N PHE A 14 0.38 11.69 0.31
CA PHE A 14 0.83 10.97 -0.88
C PHE A 14 2.28 10.51 -0.68
N LEU A 15 2.51 9.20 -0.73
CA LEU A 15 3.85 8.60 -0.61
C LEU A 15 4.34 8.08 -1.96
N SER A 16 5.32 8.79 -2.53
CA SER A 16 6.06 8.39 -3.73
C SER A 16 7.42 7.80 -3.33
N LEU A 17 7.42 6.54 -2.90
CA LEU A 17 8.63 5.89 -2.38
C LEU A 17 8.97 4.64 -3.21
N PRO A 18 10.23 4.41 -3.61
CA PRO A 18 10.64 3.24 -4.39
C PRO A 18 10.22 1.90 -3.77
N THR A 19 10.15 0.85 -4.58
CA THR A 19 9.98 -0.52 -4.06
C THR A 19 11.10 -0.85 -3.06
N GLY A 20 10.77 -1.58 -2.00
CA GLY A 20 11.71 -1.92 -0.93
C GLY A 20 12.03 -0.80 0.08
N TYR A 21 11.52 0.42 -0.09
CA TYR A 21 11.75 1.53 0.86
C TYR A 21 10.96 1.41 2.18
N GLY A 22 10.20 0.32 2.37
CA GLY A 22 9.45 0.10 3.61
C GLY A 22 8.10 0.81 3.69
N LYS A 23 7.47 1.14 2.55
CA LYS A 23 6.11 1.70 2.46
C LYS A 23 5.11 0.99 3.38
N SER A 24 5.15 -0.34 3.39
CA SER A 24 4.25 -1.17 4.19
C SER A 24 4.42 -1.00 5.69
N MET A 25 5.64 -0.74 6.15
CA MET A 25 5.90 -0.48 7.56
C MET A 25 5.26 0.84 8.01
N ILE A 26 5.26 1.85 7.14
CA ILE A 26 4.71 3.18 7.45
C ILE A 26 3.23 3.06 7.85
N TYR A 27 2.41 2.39 7.03
CA TYR A 27 0.99 2.26 7.34
C TYR A 27 0.69 1.19 8.39
N ALA A 28 1.53 0.15 8.53
CA ALA A 28 1.35 -0.87 9.56
C ALA A 28 1.52 -0.33 10.98
N MET A 29 2.31 0.74 11.15
CA MET A 29 2.50 1.39 12.45
C MET A 29 1.36 2.34 12.83
N LEU A 30 0.50 2.73 11.89
CA LEU A 30 -0.55 3.73 12.14
C LEU A 30 -1.53 3.35 13.27
N PRO A 31 -2.07 2.11 13.36
CA PRO A 31 -2.97 1.75 14.45
C PRO A 31 -2.35 2.02 15.83
N MET A 32 -1.10 1.59 16.03
CA MET A 32 -0.36 1.79 17.28
C MET A 32 -0.06 3.28 17.52
N ALA A 33 0.33 4.02 16.48
CA ALA A 33 0.60 5.44 16.59
C ALA A 33 -0.66 6.24 17.00
N PHE A 34 -1.82 5.89 16.46
CA PHE A 34 -3.10 6.50 16.84
C PHE A 34 -3.53 6.12 18.25
N ASP A 35 -3.39 4.84 18.62
CA ASP A 35 -3.70 4.36 19.97
C ASP A 35 -2.85 5.06 21.03
N LEU A 36 -1.54 5.21 20.79
CA LEU A 36 -0.63 5.96 21.67
C LEU A 36 -0.97 7.44 21.74
N TYR A 37 -1.19 8.09 20.59
CA TYR A 37 -1.43 9.53 20.54
C TYR A 37 -2.76 9.97 21.14
N LYS A 38 -3.80 9.14 21.02
CA LYS A 38 -5.13 9.43 21.55
C LYS A 38 -5.41 8.76 22.90
N GLU A 39 -4.40 8.14 23.51
CA GLU A 39 -4.53 7.35 24.75
C GLU A 39 -5.71 6.37 24.69
N GLN A 40 -5.83 5.64 23.58
CA GLN A 40 -6.95 4.74 23.29
C GLN A 40 -6.47 3.37 22.82
N GLN A 41 -7.42 2.45 22.64
CA GLN A 41 -7.16 1.14 22.04
C GLN A 41 -8.16 0.81 20.93
N GLY A 42 -7.68 0.05 19.94
CA GLY A 42 -8.50 -0.56 18.90
C GLY A 42 -8.71 0.35 17.70
N SER A 43 -7.74 1.21 17.37
CA SER A 43 -7.75 1.96 16.11
C SER A 43 -7.68 1.00 14.92
N ILE A 44 -8.59 1.18 13.96
CA ILE A 44 -8.67 0.33 12.77
C ILE A 44 -8.15 1.09 11.55
N VAL A 45 -7.31 0.43 10.76
CA VAL A 45 -6.79 0.92 9.49
C VAL A 45 -7.23 -0.03 8.39
N ILE A 46 -7.84 0.50 7.33
CA ILE A 46 -8.22 -0.27 6.15
C ILE A 46 -7.14 -0.08 5.09
N CYS A 47 -6.60 -1.18 4.56
CA CYS A 47 -5.63 -1.16 3.47
C CYS A 47 -6.22 -1.80 2.21
N ILE A 48 -6.20 -1.06 1.11
CA ILE A 48 -6.67 -1.48 -0.21
C ILE A 48 -5.44 -1.72 -1.07
N SER A 49 -5.27 -2.95 -1.54
CA SER A 49 -4.13 -3.36 -2.37
C SER A 49 -4.61 -4.22 -3.53
N PRO A 50 -3.99 -4.16 -4.72
CA PRO A 50 -4.45 -4.89 -5.88
C PRO A 50 -3.93 -6.33 -5.95
N LEU A 51 -2.91 -6.67 -5.15
CA LEU A 51 -2.16 -7.92 -5.27
C LEU A 51 -2.40 -8.80 -4.04
N ILE A 52 -3.22 -9.85 -4.23
CA ILE A 52 -3.55 -10.83 -3.18
C ILE A 52 -2.29 -11.47 -2.59
N SER A 53 -1.34 -11.88 -3.44
CA SER A 53 -0.07 -12.48 -3.01
C SER A 53 0.71 -11.55 -2.06
N LEU A 54 0.77 -10.26 -2.41
CA LEU A 54 1.42 -9.25 -1.57
C LEU A 54 0.69 -9.07 -0.23
N MET A 55 -0.64 -9.10 -0.23
CA MET A 55 -1.42 -8.97 1.01
C MET A 55 -1.20 -10.16 1.96
N ILE A 56 -1.10 -11.38 1.41
CA ILE A 56 -0.81 -12.60 2.18
C ILE A 56 0.59 -12.54 2.81
N ASP A 57 1.59 -12.12 2.02
CA ASP A 57 2.96 -11.95 2.51
C ASP A 57 3.05 -10.87 3.60
N GLN A 58 2.34 -9.76 3.41
CA GLN A 58 2.30 -8.67 4.39
C GLN A 58 1.61 -9.09 5.68
N ARG A 59 0.46 -9.80 5.60
CA ARG A 59 -0.23 -10.36 6.78
C ARG A 59 0.71 -11.19 7.63
N SER A 60 1.43 -12.13 7.00
CA SER A 60 2.34 -13.03 7.71
C SER A 60 3.44 -12.26 8.45
N LYS A 61 4.01 -11.23 7.80
CA LYS A 61 5.02 -10.35 8.41
C LYS A 61 4.46 -9.53 9.57
N PHE A 62 3.25 -8.98 9.42
CA PHE A 62 2.61 -8.17 10.45
C PHE A 62 2.20 -9.00 11.67
N GLN A 63 1.67 -10.21 11.46
CA GLN A 63 1.36 -11.14 12.53
C GLN A 63 2.61 -11.56 13.31
N ALA A 64 3.73 -11.81 12.62
CA ALA A 64 5.01 -12.09 13.27
C ALA A 64 5.54 -10.91 14.12
N MET A 65 5.13 -9.68 13.79
CA MET A 65 5.43 -8.46 14.55
C MET A 65 4.40 -8.18 15.67
N GLY A 66 3.41 -9.06 15.86
CA GLY A 66 2.35 -8.90 16.87
C GLY A 66 1.23 -7.94 16.46
N ILE A 67 1.17 -7.52 15.19
CA ILE A 67 0.09 -6.67 14.67
C ILE A 67 -1.07 -7.56 14.26
N VAL A 68 -2.25 -7.30 14.83
CA VAL A 68 -3.49 -8.00 14.46
C VAL A 68 -3.95 -7.52 13.09
N THR A 69 -3.98 -8.41 12.11
CA THR A 69 -4.38 -8.10 10.73
C THR A 69 -5.27 -9.19 10.16
N GLU A 70 -6.33 -8.79 9.49
CA GLU A 70 -7.19 -9.68 8.70
C GLU A 70 -7.17 -9.26 7.23
N PHE A 71 -7.08 -10.24 6.34
CA PHE A 71 -7.22 -10.06 4.90
C PHE A 71 -8.68 -10.26 4.51
N VAL A 72 -9.17 -9.55 3.49
CA VAL A 72 -10.51 -9.69 2.93
C VAL A 72 -10.42 -9.80 1.40
N GLY A 73 -10.92 -10.88 0.82
CA GLY A 73 -10.93 -11.12 -0.63
C GLY A 73 -11.53 -12.47 -1.00
N GLU A 74 -11.63 -12.75 -2.30
CA GLU A 74 -12.31 -13.95 -2.84
C GLU A 74 -11.62 -15.28 -2.43
N ASP A 75 -10.29 -15.30 -2.30
CA ASP A 75 -9.50 -16.49 -1.94
C ASP A 75 -9.37 -16.73 -0.41
N GLN A 76 -10.31 -16.26 0.41
CA GLN A 76 -10.26 -16.46 1.86
C GLN A 76 -10.50 -17.93 2.27
N CYS A 77 -9.46 -18.59 2.80
CA CYS A 77 -9.57 -19.91 3.43
C CYS A 77 -10.23 -19.87 4.83
N ASP A 78 -10.12 -18.75 5.56
CA ASP A 78 -10.84 -18.50 6.80
C ASP A 78 -11.61 -17.17 6.66
N SER A 79 -12.89 -17.30 6.39
CA SER A 79 -13.80 -16.20 6.12
C SER A 79 -14.56 -15.76 7.37
N SER A 80 -14.18 -16.16 8.58
CA SER A 80 -14.99 -15.87 9.79
C SER A 80 -15.28 -14.37 9.98
N ALA A 81 -14.30 -13.46 9.85
CA ALA A 81 -14.53 -12.03 10.02
C ALA A 81 -15.41 -11.41 8.92
N MET A 82 -15.11 -11.69 7.65
CA MET A 82 -15.90 -11.16 6.52
C MET A 82 -17.28 -11.81 6.44
N ARG A 83 -17.38 -13.12 6.69
CA ARG A 83 -18.66 -13.82 6.82
C ARG A 83 -19.50 -13.22 7.93
N ARG A 84 -18.92 -12.88 9.08
CA ARG A 84 -19.65 -12.22 10.17
C ARG A 84 -20.13 -10.82 9.77
N VAL A 85 -19.32 -10.06 9.04
CA VAL A 85 -19.73 -8.75 8.50
C VAL A 85 -20.85 -8.91 7.46
N LEU A 86 -20.68 -9.79 6.45
CA LEU A 86 -21.65 -10.01 5.37
C LEU A 86 -22.94 -10.69 5.85
N ALA A 87 -22.86 -11.57 6.85
CA ALA A 87 -24.01 -12.19 7.49
C ALA A 87 -24.74 -11.23 8.45
N GLY A 88 -24.26 -9.99 8.59
CA GLY A 88 -24.85 -8.99 9.49
C GLY A 88 -24.63 -9.30 10.98
N GLU A 89 -23.75 -10.24 11.31
CA GLU A 89 -23.33 -10.54 12.68
C GLU A 89 -22.42 -9.44 13.26
N VAL A 90 -21.81 -8.63 12.39
CA VAL A 90 -21.13 -7.38 12.75
C VAL A 90 -21.85 -6.24 12.04
N GLN A 91 -22.68 -5.52 12.80
CA GLN A 91 -23.50 -4.42 12.26
C GLN A 91 -22.73 -3.10 12.18
N LEU A 92 -21.66 -2.94 12.96
CA LEU A 92 -20.92 -1.68 13.11
C LEU A 92 -19.42 -1.91 13.28
N VAL A 93 -18.62 -1.25 12.45
CA VAL A 93 -17.16 -1.16 12.59
C VAL A 93 -16.84 0.22 13.20
N TYR A 94 -16.48 0.24 14.49
CA TYR A 94 -16.13 1.47 15.19
C TYR A 94 -14.64 1.79 15.04
N LYS A 95 -14.27 3.07 15.16
CA LYS A 95 -12.87 3.56 15.27
C LYS A 95 -11.99 3.37 14.02
N LEU A 96 -12.56 3.49 12.83
CA LEU A 96 -11.76 3.67 11.61
C LEU A 96 -10.95 4.98 11.74
N VAL A 97 -9.63 4.90 11.67
CA VAL A 97 -8.73 6.06 11.77
C VAL A 97 -8.06 6.43 10.45
N ALA A 98 -7.91 5.47 9.53
CA ALA A 98 -7.22 5.69 8.27
C ALA A 98 -7.70 4.75 7.15
N THR A 99 -7.63 5.25 5.92
CA THR A 99 -7.75 4.45 4.70
C THR A 99 -6.43 4.53 3.92
N ILE A 100 -5.88 3.38 3.60
CA ILE A 100 -4.61 3.23 2.89
C ILE A 100 -4.92 2.70 1.50
N VAL A 101 -4.38 3.35 0.48
CA VAL A 101 -4.48 2.89 -0.91
C VAL A 101 -3.08 2.57 -1.41
N ASP A 102 -2.74 1.29 -1.39
CA ASP A 102 -1.48 0.77 -1.94
C ASP A 102 -1.60 0.61 -3.45
N GLU A 103 -0.47 0.80 -4.14
CA GLU A 103 -0.39 0.92 -5.60
C GLU A 103 -1.43 1.87 -6.20
N ALA A 104 -1.52 3.07 -5.61
CA ALA A 104 -2.51 4.08 -5.99
C ALA A 104 -2.44 4.51 -7.46
N HIS A 105 -1.34 4.23 -8.18
CA HIS A 105 -1.25 4.46 -9.61
C HIS A 105 -2.32 3.69 -10.42
N CYS A 106 -2.90 2.61 -9.86
CA CYS A 106 -3.98 1.83 -10.46
C CYS A 106 -5.27 2.63 -10.74
N VAL A 107 -5.43 3.83 -10.16
CA VAL A 107 -6.57 4.74 -10.41
C VAL A 107 -6.60 5.26 -11.86
N LYS A 108 -5.44 5.34 -12.52
CA LYS A 108 -5.33 5.94 -13.86
C LYS A 108 -5.75 4.95 -14.96
N THR A 109 -6.70 5.37 -15.81
CA THR A 109 -7.39 4.56 -16.83
C THR A 109 -6.58 4.11 -18.05
N TRP A 110 -5.27 4.32 -18.09
CA TRP A 110 -4.44 3.97 -19.25
C TRP A 110 -3.05 3.52 -18.79
N GLY A 111 -2.82 2.20 -18.81
CA GLY A 111 -1.55 1.56 -18.45
C GLY A 111 -1.74 0.09 -18.08
N ASP A 112 -0.66 -0.69 -18.11
CA ASP A 112 -0.67 -2.15 -17.85
C ASP A 112 -1.14 -2.53 -16.44
N SER A 113 -1.19 -1.56 -15.53
CA SER A 113 -1.54 -1.76 -14.11
C SER A 113 -2.91 -1.21 -13.74
N PHE A 114 -3.75 -0.80 -14.72
CA PHE A 114 -5.09 -0.26 -14.44
C PHE A 114 -6.00 -1.28 -13.78
N ARG A 115 -6.78 -0.83 -12.78
CA ARG A 115 -7.88 -1.62 -12.20
C ARG A 115 -9.14 -0.78 -12.10
N ALA A 116 -10.21 -1.21 -12.78
CA ALA A 116 -11.48 -0.51 -12.79
C ALA A 116 -12.02 -0.19 -11.39
N ALA A 117 -11.87 -1.11 -10.44
CA ALA A 117 -12.27 -0.89 -9.05
C ALA A 117 -11.56 0.32 -8.38
N TYR A 118 -10.30 0.61 -8.75
CA TYR A 118 -9.55 1.73 -8.20
C TYR A 118 -10.08 3.08 -8.66
N ALA A 119 -10.64 3.18 -9.87
CA ALA A 119 -11.26 4.40 -10.36
C ALA A 119 -12.48 4.82 -9.51
N HIS A 120 -13.16 3.86 -8.90
CA HIS A 120 -14.33 4.07 -8.05
C HIS A 120 -14.00 4.28 -6.56
N LEU A 121 -12.73 4.14 -6.16
CA LEU A 121 -12.36 4.37 -4.75
C LEU A 121 -12.65 5.81 -4.31
N GLY A 122 -12.61 6.78 -5.22
CA GLY A 122 -13.01 8.15 -4.92
C GLY A 122 -14.47 8.29 -4.50
N ASP A 123 -15.38 7.49 -5.06
CA ASP A 123 -16.80 7.51 -4.72
C ASP A 123 -17.02 7.14 -3.23
N THR A 124 -16.19 6.21 -2.73
CA THR A 124 -16.23 5.77 -1.34
C THR A 124 -15.77 6.82 -0.34
N ARG A 125 -15.05 7.86 -0.80
CA ARG A 125 -14.56 8.94 0.08
C ARG A 125 -15.70 9.67 0.77
N SER A 126 -16.82 9.85 0.07
CA SER A 126 -18.04 10.49 0.58
C SER A 126 -18.70 9.70 1.72
N LEU A 127 -18.44 8.39 1.80
CA LEU A 127 -18.97 7.50 2.84
C LEU A 127 -18.10 7.49 4.11
N LEU A 128 -16.86 7.96 4.01
CA LEU A 128 -15.94 8.00 5.14
C LEU A 128 -16.19 9.25 6.00
N PRO A 129 -16.14 9.13 7.33
CA PRO A 129 -16.17 10.29 8.22
C PRO A 129 -15.07 11.29 7.87
N SER A 130 -15.34 12.59 8.04
CA SER A 130 -14.43 13.68 7.68
C SER A 130 -13.08 13.63 8.42
N ASN A 131 -13.04 13.00 9.58
CA ASN A 131 -11.85 12.79 10.39
C ASN A 131 -10.99 11.59 9.94
N VAL A 132 -11.49 10.74 9.04
CA VAL A 132 -10.69 9.65 8.44
C VAL A 132 -9.89 10.22 7.27
N LYS A 133 -8.58 10.00 7.27
CA LYS A 133 -7.66 10.50 6.24
C LYS A 133 -7.20 9.38 5.33
N VAL A 134 -6.77 9.76 4.14
CA VAL A 134 -6.31 8.85 3.09
C VAL A 134 -4.80 8.96 2.93
N MET A 135 -4.12 7.83 3.02
CA MET A 135 -2.71 7.72 2.64
C MET A 135 -2.63 6.89 1.36
N ALA A 136 -2.21 7.50 0.26
CA ALA A 136 -2.01 6.76 -0.99
C ALA A 136 -0.52 6.56 -1.24
N LEU A 137 -0.15 5.34 -1.59
CA LEU A 137 1.23 4.93 -1.75
C LEU A 137 1.47 4.40 -3.15
N THR A 138 2.60 4.76 -3.74
CA THR A 138 3.09 4.09 -4.95
C THR A 138 4.59 4.20 -5.11
N ALA A 139 5.18 3.26 -5.85
CA ALA A 139 6.58 3.31 -6.23
C ALA A 139 6.87 4.28 -7.39
N THR A 140 5.90 4.47 -8.27
CA THR A 140 6.07 5.20 -9.52
C THR A 140 4.93 6.20 -9.66
N ALA A 141 5.24 7.49 -9.57
CA ALA A 141 4.29 8.56 -9.77
C ALA A 141 4.85 9.61 -10.72
N THR A 142 4.24 9.72 -11.90
CA THR A 142 4.40 10.92 -12.72
C THR A 142 3.58 12.06 -12.12
N HIS A 143 3.87 13.30 -12.50
CA HIS A 143 3.05 14.45 -12.07
C HIS A 143 1.57 14.27 -12.47
N SER A 144 1.30 13.77 -13.68
CA SER A 144 -0.06 13.42 -14.11
C SER A 144 -0.72 12.38 -13.20
N THR A 145 -0.01 11.30 -12.86
CA THR A 145 -0.52 10.26 -11.95
C THR A 145 -0.82 10.82 -10.57
N TYR A 146 0.08 11.66 -10.04
CA TYR A 146 -0.14 12.36 -8.78
C TYR A 146 -1.42 13.20 -8.81
N CYS A 147 -1.62 14.04 -9.83
CA CYS A 147 -2.83 14.84 -9.96
C CYS A 147 -4.10 13.97 -10.05
N THR A 148 -4.07 12.88 -10.82
CA THR A 148 -5.22 11.96 -10.92
C THR A 148 -5.55 11.32 -9.57
N ILE A 149 -4.55 10.86 -8.83
CA ILE A 149 -4.75 10.26 -7.50
C ILE A 149 -5.30 11.30 -6.52
N CYS A 150 -4.74 12.51 -6.50
CA CYS A 150 -5.19 13.56 -5.59
C CYS A 150 -6.65 13.94 -5.86
N ASN A 151 -7.01 14.13 -7.13
CA ASN A 151 -8.38 14.49 -7.51
C ASN A 151 -9.40 13.37 -7.24
N SER A 152 -8.96 12.11 -7.28
CA SER A 152 -9.85 10.97 -7.08
C SER A 152 -9.98 10.58 -5.60
N LEU A 153 -8.86 10.48 -4.88
CA LEU A 153 -8.80 9.81 -3.57
C LEU A 153 -8.60 10.75 -2.38
N MET A 154 -8.14 11.98 -2.61
CA MET A 154 -7.65 12.85 -1.54
C MET A 154 -8.44 14.15 -1.42
N SER A 155 -8.29 14.78 -0.27
CA SER A 155 -8.71 16.15 0.00
C SER A 155 -7.83 17.14 -0.78
N LYS A 156 -8.27 18.40 -0.85
CA LYS A 156 -7.43 19.48 -1.40
C LYS A 156 -6.14 19.59 -0.59
N ASP A 157 -5.01 19.68 -1.30
CA ASP A 157 -3.65 19.89 -0.78
C ASP A 157 -3.09 18.76 0.11
N PRO A 158 -2.93 17.53 -0.40
CA PRO A 158 -2.27 16.47 0.35
C PRO A 158 -0.77 16.71 0.47
N VAL A 159 -0.18 16.25 1.59
CA VAL A 159 1.27 16.32 1.78
C VAL A 159 1.96 15.28 0.90
N LEU A 160 2.79 15.75 -0.03
CA LEU A 160 3.62 14.90 -0.88
C LEU A 160 4.95 14.58 -0.18
N ILE A 161 5.22 13.30 0.02
CA ILE A 161 6.49 12.80 0.55
C ILE A 161 7.04 11.78 -0.44
N GLY A 162 8.28 12.00 -0.90
CA GLY A 162 8.92 11.08 -1.82
C GLY A 162 10.43 11.19 -1.81
N CYS A 163 11.08 10.22 -2.44
CA CYS A 163 12.53 10.20 -2.61
C CYS A 163 12.90 9.69 -4.01
N LEU A 164 14.14 9.98 -4.43
CA LEU A 164 14.66 9.49 -5.69
C LEU A 164 14.86 7.96 -5.61
N PRO A 165 14.61 7.23 -6.72
CA PRO A 165 14.82 5.78 -6.76
C PRO A 165 16.29 5.36 -6.76
N ASN A 166 17.22 6.32 -6.81
CA ASN A 166 18.64 6.04 -6.88
C ASN A 166 19.13 5.26 -5.66
N ARG A 167 19.82 4.15 -5.92
CA ARG A 167 20.46 3.31 -4.91
C ARG A 167 21.96 3.35 -5.15
N HIS A 168 22.66 4.17 -4.36
CA HIS A 168 24.11 4.38 -4.47
C HIS A 168 24.94 3.11 -4.26
N ASN A 169 24.35 2.08 -3.64
CA ASN A 169 24.95 0.75 -3.45
C ASN A 169 24.68 -0.22 -4.62
N ILE A 170 24.06 0.22 -5.72
CA ILE A 170 23.85 -0.57 -6.93
C ILE A 170 24.72 0.01 -8.06
N THR A 171 25.63 -0.80 -8.59
CA THR A 171 26.43 -0.47 -9.77
C THR A 171 25.79 -1.10 -11.00
N TYR A 172 25.64 -0.32 -12.08
CA TYR A 172 25.11 -0.80 -13.35
C TYR A 172 26.27 -1.08 -14.31
N GLU A 173 26.28 -2.26 -14.92
CA GLU A 173 27.22 -2.64 -15.98
C GLU A 173 26.43 -3.25 -17.14
N VAL A 174 26.78 -2.90 -18.38
CA VAL A 174 26.20 -3.51 -19.59
C VAL A 174 27.29 -4.33 -20.27
N LYS A 175 27.09 -5.65 -20.34
CA LYS A 175 28.00 -6.56 -21.05
C LYS A 175 27.36 -7.02 -22.36
N PRO A 176 28.10 -7.08 -23.47
CA PRO A 176 27.61 -7.68 -24.70
C PRO A 176 27.31 -9.16 -24.47
N LEU A 177 26.17 -9.64 -24.98
CA LEU A 177 25.82 -11.05 -24.93
C LEU A 177 26.73 -11.81 -25.92
N LEU A 178 27.46 -12.82 -25.43
CA LEU A 178 28.11 -13.80 -26.31
C LEU A 178 27.04 -14.73 -26.92
N ASP A 179 27.41 -15.54 -27.91
CA ASP A 179 26.52 -16.52 -28.56
C ASP A 179 25.63 -17.23 -27.53
N MET A 180 24.34 -17.39 -27.85
CA MET A 180 23.31 -17.80 -26.88
C MET A 180 23.63 -19.16 -26.24
N ASN A 181 24.33 -20.05 -26.95
CA ASN A 181 24.79 -21.34 -26.38
C ASN A 181 25.90 -21.15 -25.35
N SER A 182 26.85 -20.25 -25.62
CA SER A 182 27.95 -19.95 -24.69
C SER A 182 27.45 -19.25 -23.42
N PHE A 183 26.45 -18.36 -23.54
CA PHE A 183 25.82 -17.69 -22.41
C PHE A 183 25.02 -18.66 -21.53
N CYS A 184 24.20 -19.52 -22.12
CA CYS A 184 23.47 -20.55 -21.37
C CYS A 184 24.45 -21.53 -20.68
N GLY A 185 25.59 -21.84 -21.32
CA GLY A 185 26.65 -22.65 -20.74
C GLY A 185 27.28 -22.02 -19.49
N SER A 186 27.66 -20.73 -19.55
CA SER A 186 28.28 -20.05 -18.41
C SER A 186 27.32 -19.87 -17.24
N VAL A 187 26.04 -19.54 -17.50
CA VAL A 187 25.03 -19.42 -16.45
C VAL A 187 24.74 -20.78 -15.79
N ALA A 188 24.72 -21.87 -16.56
CA ALA A 188 24.50 -23.21 -16.03
C ALA A 188 25.67 -23.71 -15.14
N GLU A 189 26.90 -23.23 -15.38
CA GLU A 189 28.05 -23.50 -14.50
C GLU A 189 28.03 -22.65 -13.23
N GLU A 190 27.71 -21.35 -13.32
CA GLU A 190 27.59 -20.47 -12.13
C GLU A 190 26.46 -20.90 -11.18
N VAL A 191 25.33 -21.42 -11.69
CA VAL A 191 24.19 -21.86 -10.86
C VAL A 191 24.43 -23.23 -10.20
N LYS A 192 25.49 -23.96 -10.59
CA LYS A 192 25.86 -25.26 -9.99
C LYS A 192 26.85 -25.15 -8.81
N MET A 193 27.36 -23.96 -8.51
CA MET A 193 28.11 -23.68 -7.27
C MET A 193 27.17 -23.28 -6.14
#